data_AF-A0A9W8PF89-F1
#
_entry.id   AF-A0A9W8PF89-F1
#
_cell.length_a   1.000
_cell.length_b   1.000
_cell.length_c   1.000
_cell.angle_alpha   90.00
_cell.angle_beta   90.00
_cell.angle_gamma   90.00
#
_symmetry.space_group_name_H-M   'P 1'
#
loop_
_entity.id
_entity.type
_entity.pdbx_description
1 polymer ?
#
loop_
_entity_poly.entity_id
_entity_poly.type
_entity_poly.pdbx_seq_one_letter_code
_entity_poly.pdbx_strand_id
1 'polypeptide(L)'
;MDHLLHLDTDVVCLLAKLNSYDYIIVGSGFGGGPLAETLAAKNKKVLLIERGGVIFSTHVLNTSRPYYNRGASNSPEGNERVYDAAKAKVQLTDRSDSYVGGPVYCVGGRSNLWGTWIPEVGNETLNTYFAPEIVEYLKDGKGDKTCGTIKELDVGKAKVILAAGTIGTTSIALNSGLQHLNPLVGKGLIDHNICFVRFAKQKDGQITEKPLNLKTHLKVGVEECLVMVTINANFFLAGSSATLNTTHFYRKDGTLMHPTKDTSDEAENFDTICVLFEFVGKLDEENSVLNTPGLDPVLDIRRAPIKPEVQCAMEDIIRSVRDAFINIKPTTGSDHSACPDPGLRPQHLGFGVFSHECGTMRMDGLKGKGVVDTDLKVKGLDNLWVCDMSVMPVSPEANPSLTLAALSLRLAEHLSGRGH
;
A
#
# COMPACT_ATOMS: atom_id res chain seq x y z
N MET A 1 10.18 0.13 31.16
CA MET A 1 9.56 -0.71 30.12
C MET A 1 10.16 -2.09 30.29
N ASP A 2 9.42 -3.04 30.86
CA ASP A 2 9.91 -4.41 30.92
C ASP A 2 9.70 -5.04 29.53
N HIS A 3 10.83 -5.39 28.89
CA HIS A 3 10.88 -6.07 27.61
C HIS A 3 10.46 -7.54 27.80
N LEU A 4 9.18 -7.85 27.61
CA LEU A 4 8.69 -9.23 27.63
C LEU A 4 8.61 -9.76 26.19
N LEU A 5 9.71 -10.35 25.75
CA LEU A 5 9.89 -10.87 24.38
C LEU A 5 9.27 -12.25 24.13
N HIS A 6 8.78 -12.94 25.17
CA HIS A 6 8.11 -14.23 25.00
C HIS A 6 7.24 -14.56 26.22
N LEU A 7 5.92 -14.51 26.08
CA LEU A 7 4.97 -15.03 27.06
C LEU A 7 4.20 -16.18 26.43
N ASP A 8 3.91 -17.19 27.23
CA ASP A 8 2.99 -18.27 26.87
C ASP A 8 1.58 -17.68 26.63
N THR A 9 0.90 -18.16 25.59
CA THR A 9 -0.45 -17.69 25.21
C THR A 9 -1.44 -17.81 26.38
N ASP A 10 -1.34 -18.87 27.19
CA ASP A 10 -2.21 -19.07 28.35
C ASP A 10 -1.96 -18.00 29.42
N VAL A 11 -0.71 -17.56 29.60
CA VAL A 11 -0.36 -16.47 30.51
C VAL A 11 -0.90 -15.15 30.00
N VAL A 12 -0.78 -14.87 28.70
CA VAL A 12 -1.36 -13.66 28.09
C VAL A 12 -2.88 -13.63 28.27
N CYS A 13 -3.56 -14.75 27.99
CA CYS A 13 -5.00 -14.89 28.18
C CYS A 13 -5.40 -14.71 29.64
N LEU A 14 -4.66 -15.29 30.58
CA LEU A 14 -4.90 -15.13 32.01
C LEU A 14 -4.75 -13.66 32.44
N LEU A 15 -3.67 -12.98 32.03
CA LEU A 15 -3.43 -11.58 32.37
C LEU A 15 -4.50 -10.65 31.80
N ALA A 16 -4.98 -10.94 30.58
CA ALA A 16 -6.12 -10.23 29.99
C ALA A 16 -7.39 -10.41 30.83
N LYS A 17 -7.72 -11.67 31.21
CA LYS A 17 -8.87 -11.98 32.08
C LYS A 17 -8.77 -11.35 33.46
N LEU A 18 -7.56 -11.16 33.98
CA LEU A 18 -7.28 -10.47 35.24
C LEU A 18 -7.29 -8.93 35.11
N ASN A 19 -7.64 -8.37 33.96
CA ASN A 19 -7.67 -6.92 33.70
C ASN A 19 -6.31 -6.24 33.89
N SER A 20 -5.23 -6.92 33.51
CA SER A 20 -3.87 -6.37 33.63
C SER A 20 -3.57 -5.28 32.59
N TYR A 21 -4.37 -5.22 31.52
CA TYR A 21 -4.19 -4.29 30.40
C TYR A 21 -5.46 -3.48 30.16
N ASP A 22 -5.28 -2.21 29.81
CA ASP A 22 -6.35 -1.34 29.32
C ASP A 22 -6.58 -1.58 27.82
N TYR A 23 -5.51 -1.87 27.08
CA TYR A 23 -5.54 -2.08 25.62
C TYR A 23 -4.70 -3.28 25.21
N ILE A 24 -5.19 -4.04 24.24
CA ILE A 24 -4.47 -5.11 23.55
C ILE A 24 -4.41 -4.74 22.07
N ILE A 25 -3.21 -4.62 21.52
CA ILE A 25 -2.98 -4.26 20.12
C ILE A 25 -2.33 -5.44 19.42
N VAL A 26 -2.91 -5.89 18.31
CA VAL A 26 -2.40 -7.01 17.52
C VAL A 26 -1.82 -6.47 16.21
N GLY A 27 -0.50 -6.41 16.13
CA GLY A 27 0.27 -5.82 15.03
C GLY A 27 0.84 -4.46 15.42
N SER A 28 2.15 -4.28 15.23
CA SER A 28 2.95 -3.12 15.60
C SER A 28 3.26 -2.17 14.45
N GLY A 29 2.79 -2.46 13.22
CA GLY A 29 3.01 -1.64 12.04
C GLY A 29 2.48 -0.20 12.17
N PHE A 30 2.44 0.55 11.07
CA PHE A 30 2.06 1.98 11.04
C PHE A 30 0.77 2.35 11.78
N GLY A 31 -0.17 1.41 11.93
CA GLY A 31 -1.38 1.63 12.72
C GLY A 31 -1.21 1.31 14.22
N GLY A 32 -0.57 0.20 14.58
CA GLY A 32 -0.52 -0.27 15.96
C GLY A 32 0.64 0.28 16.79
N GLY A 33 1.82 0.50 16.20
CA GLY A 33 3.00 1.01 16.89
C GLY A 33 2.81 2.43 17.45
N PRO A 34 2.50 3.44 16.60
CA PRO A 34 2.23 4.80 17.06
C PRO A 34 1.07 4.88 18.07
N LEU A 35 0.05 4.04 17.89
CA LEU A 35 -1.09 3.93 18.80
C LEU A 35 -0.66 3.39 20.17
N ALA A 36 0.17 2.33 20.20
CA ALA A 36 0.71 1.77 21.43
C ALA A 36 1.56 2.81 22.19
N GLU A 37 2.47 3.49 21.49
CA GLU A 37 3.33 4.53 22.05
C GLU A 37 2.49 5.68 22.64
N THR A 38 1.52 6.17 21.88
CA THR A 38 0.65 7.29 22.32
C THR A 38 -0.19 6.92 23.53
N LEU A 39 -0.75 5.70 23.58
CA LEU A 39 -1.52 5.23 24.73
C LEU A 39 -0.62 5.02 25.96
N ALA A 40 0.57 4.43 25.79
CA ALA A 40 1.53 4.23 26.87
C ALA A 40 2.02 5.57 27.45
N ALA A 41 2.29 6.57 26.59
CA ALA A 41 2.64 7.93 27.00
C ALA A 41 1.54 8.61 27.83
N LYS A 42 0.28 8.14 27.71
CA LYS A 42 -0.87 8.58 28.51
C LYS A 42 -1.16 7.66 29.69
N ASN A 43 -0.14 6.94 30.18
CA ASN A 43 -0.18 6.03 31.34
C ASN A 43 -1.20 4.89 31.20
N LYS A 44 -1.50 4.45 29.97
CA LYS A 44 -2.33 3.26 29.73
C LYS A 44 -1.46 2.01 29.75
N LYS A 45 -2.01 0.92 30.28
CA LYS A 45 -1.36 -0.41 30.23
C LYS A 45 -1.67 -1.08 28.90
N VAL A 46 -0.68 -1.11 28.03
CA VAL A 46 -0.82 -1.62 26.66
C VAL A 46 -0.07 -2.94 26.51
N LEU A 47 -0.77 -3.97 26.04
CA LEU A 47 -0.15 -5.19 25.51
C LEU A 47 -0.05 -5.07 23.99
N LEU A 48 1.17 -5.12 23.45
CA LEU A 48 1.40 -5.16 22.01
C LEU A 48 1.82 -6.58 21.60
N ILE A 49 1.03 -7.20 20.74
CA ILE A 49 1.25 -8.55 20.21
C ILE A 49 1.69 -8.40 18.76
N GLU A 50 2.77 -9.06 18.36
CA GLU A 50 3.24 -9.07 16.99
C GLU A 50 3.50 -10.49 16.52
N ARG A 51 3.17 -10.78 15.26
CA ARG A 51 3.51 -12.07 14.64
C ARG A 51 4.98 -12.02 14.26
N GLY A 52 5.84 -12.51 15.16
CA GLY A 52 7.29 -12.55 14.98
C GLY A 52 7.87 -13.96 14.96
N GLY A 53 8.99 -14.09 14.26
CA GLY A 53 9.93 -15.23 14.35
C GLY A 53 11.38 -14.82 14.05
N VAL A 54 11.58 -13.59 13.56
CA VAL A 54 12.89 -13.02 13.23
C VAL A 54 12.95 -11.60 13.80
N ILE A 55 13.88 -11.39 14.73
CA ILE A 55 14.23 -10.06 15.26
C ILE A 55 15.41 -9.57 14.42
N PHE A 56 15.20 -8.50 13.66
CA PHE A 56 16.30 -7.81 13.02
C PHE A 56 16.74 -6.64 13.91
N SER A 57 18.04 -6.54 14.18
CA SER A 57 18.62 -5.50 15.04
C SER A 57 18.60 -4.10 14.42
N THR A 58 18.26 -4.00 13.12
CA THR A 58 18.15 -2.75 12.36
C THR A 58 16.99 -2.85 11.39
N HIS A 59 16.46 -1.73 10.89
CA HIS A 59 15.74 -1.73 9.61
C HIS A 59 16.66 -2.43 8.60
N VAL A 60 16.39 -3.68 8.23
CA VAL A 60 17.21 -4.37 7.22
C VAL A 60 16.81 -3.76 5.90
N LEU A 61 17.42 -2.61 5.62
CA LEU A 61 17.47 -1.90 4.36
C LEU A 61 16.08 -1.48 3.84
N ASN A 62 16.04 -0.41 3.06
CA ASN A 62 14.94 -0.17 2.14
C ASN A 62 14.94 -1.33 1.12
N THR A 63 14.49 -2.53 1.51
CA THR A 63 14.49 -3.72 0.66
C THR A 63 13.41 -3.54 -0.39
N SER A 64 13.84 -2.87 -1.44
CA SER A 64 13.25 -3.01 -2.73
C SER A 64 13.32 -4.47 -3.17
N ARG A 65 12.16 -5.14 -3.24
CA ARG A 65 11.68 -5.78 -4.49
C ARG A 65 10.48 -6.69 -4.26
N PRO A 66 9.54 -6.60 -5.20
CA PRO A 66 8.99 -7.75 -5.89
C PRO A 66 9.52 -7.76 -7.35
N TYR A 67 10.37 -8.74 -7.63
CA TYR A 67 10.45 -9.49 -8.89
C TYR A 67 10.75 -8.79 -10.23
N TYR A 68 12.03 -8.71 -10.65
CA TYR A 68 12.45 -8.72 -12.08
C TYR A 68 13.87 -9.30 -12.27
N ASN A 69 14.14 -10.52 -11.76
CA ASN A 69 15.21 -11.39 -12.28
C ASN A 69 15.11 -12.78 -11.63
N ARG A 70 14.74 -13.81 -12.40
CA ARG A 70 14.98 -15.21 -11.99
C ARG A 70 16.31 -15.65 -12.59
N GLY A 71 17.20 -16.22 -11.76
CA GLY A 71 18.19 -17.19 -12.24
C GLY A 71 19.67 -16.86 -12.06
N ALA A 72 20.07 -15.66 -11.64
CA ALA A 72 21.44 -15.40 -11.23
C ALA A 72 21.53 -15.49 -9.71
N SER A 73 22.28 -16.45 -9.20
CA SER A 73 22.61 -16.68 -7.78
C SER A 73 23.37 -15.53 -7.10
N ASN A 74 23.40 -14.34 -7.70
CA ASN A 74 24.40 -13.30 -7.44
C ASN A 74 23.76 -11.91 -7.25
N SER A 75 22.63 -11.79 -6.53
CA SER A 75 22.39 -10.47 -5.89
C SER A 75 23.50 -10.28 -4.85
N PRO A 76 24.22 -9.14 -4.85
CA PRO A 76 25.33 -8.93 -3.92
C PRO A 76 24.94 -9.11 -2.44
N GLU A 77 23.64 -9.05 -2.11
CA GLU A 77 23.16 -9.08 -0.73
C GLU A 77 22.40 -10.34 -0.30
N GLY A 78 22.00 -11.27 -1.19
CA GLY A 78 21.25 -12.48 -0.78
C GLY A 78 19.87 -12.23 -0.14
N ASN A 79 19.37 -11.00 -0.19
CA ASN A 79 18.15 -10.51 0.47
C ASN A 79 16.86 -11.23 0.04
N GLU A 80 16.83 -11.79 -1.17
CA GLU A 80 15.68 -12.55 -1.71
C GLU A 80 15.35 -13.76 -0.84
N ARG A 81 16.38 -14.42 -0.28
CA ARG A 81 16.19 -15.57 0.62
C ARG A 81 15.56 -15.17 1.95
N VAL A 82 15.91 -13.98 2.46
CA VAL A 82 15.34 -13.43 3.70
C VAL A 82 13.91 -12.99 3.46
N TYR A 83 13.64 -12.30 2.35
CA TYR A 83 12.29 -11.92 1.96
C TYR A 83 11.40 -13.15 1.72
N ASP A 84 11.86 -14.15 0.97
CA ASP A 84 11.10 -15.38 0.71
C ASP A 84 10.88 -16.22 1.98
N ALA A 85 11.80 -16.16 2.95
CA ALA A 85 11.64 -16.82 4.23
C ALA A 85 10.70 -16.06 5.19
N ALA A 86 10.63 -14.74 5.11
CA ALA A 86 9.86 -13.89 6.02
C ALA A 86 8.48 -13.47 5.49
N LYS A 87 8.27 -13.51 4.17
CA LYS A 87 6.97 -13.18 3.56
C LYS A 87 5.93 -14.24 3.91
N ALA A 88 4.74 -13.78 4.24
CA ALA A 88 3.58 -14.63 4.40
C ALA A 88 3.30 -15.40 3.11
N LYS A 89 2.93 -16.67 3.26
CA LYS A 89 2.31 -17.39 2.16
C LYS A 89 0.88 -16.93 2.03
N VAL A 90 0.49 -16.63 0.81
CA VAL A 90 -0.87 -16.28 0.44
C VAL A 90 -1.32 -17.28 -0.62
N GLN A 91 -2.51 -17.83 -0.43
CA GLN A 91 -3.14 -18.74 -1.38
C GLN A 91 -4.09 -17.94 -2.28
N LEU A 92 -4.25 -18.39 -3.52
CA LEU A 92 -5.11 -17.73 -4.51
C LEU A 92 -6.14 -18.73 -5.02
N THR A 93 -7.35 -18.27 -5.31
CA THR A 93 -8.35 -19.06 -6.03
C THR A 93 -7.99 -19.19 -7.52
N ASP A 94 -8.57 -20.18 -8.21
CA ASP A 94 -8.30 -20.42 -9.64
C ASP A 94 -8.68 -19.25 -10.56
N ARG A 95 -9.60 -18.39 -10.11
CA ARG A 95 -10.00 -17.19 -10.86
C ARG A 95 -9.15 -15.96 -10.57
N SER A 96 -8.24 -16.05 -9.60
CA SER A 96 -7.50 -14.89 -9.14
C SER A 96 -6.39 -14.50 -10.11
N ASP A 97 -6.16 -13.20 -10.25
CA ASP A 97 -4.94 -12.68 -10.87
C ASP A 97 -3.73 -13.02 -10.00
N SER A 98 -2.54 -13.04 -10.62
CA SER A 98 -1.30 -13.28 -9.90
C SER A 98 -1.09 -12.22 -8.81
N TYR A 99 -0.85 -12.69 -7.59
CA TYR A 99 -0.49 -11.86 -6.45
C TYR A 99 1.01 -12.01 -6.18
N VAL A 100 1.75 -10.91 -6.31
CA VAL A 100 3.21 -10.90 -6.12
C VAL A 100 3.55 -10.57 -4.66
N GLY A 101 2.61 -9.95 -3.94
CA GLY A 101 2.77 -9.51 -2.55
C GLY A 101 2.68 -10.61 -1.50
N GLY A 102 2.77 -10.18 -0.25
CA GLY A 102 2.59 -10.96 0.97
C GLY A 102 3.11 -10.16 2.18
N PRO A 103 2.36 -10.04 3.28
CA PRO A 103 2.84 -9.32 4.46
C PRO A 103 4.14 -9.94 4.96
N VAL A 104 5.15 -9.11 5.21
CA VAL A 104 6.41 -9.58 5.81
C VAL A 104 6.22 -9.58 7.32
N TYR A 105 6.25 -10.76 7.93
CA TYR A 105 6.06 -10.90 9.38
C TYR A 105 7.38 -10.63 10.10
N CYS A 106 7.62 -9.36 10.39
CA CYS A 106 8.76 -8.87 11.17
C CYS A 106 8.27 -7.92 12.26
N VAL A 107 9.02 -7.82 13.37
CA VAL A 107 8.72 -6.85 14.43
C VAL A 107 8.79 -5.43 13.85
N GLY A 108 7.75 -4.63 14.07
CA GLY A 108 7.57 -3.30 13.44
C GLY A 108 6.80 -3.33 12.11
N GLY A 109 6.47 -4.52 11.60
CA GLY A 109 5.81 -4.73 10.31
C GLY A 109 6.62 -4.23 9.10
N ARG A 110 6.10 -4.43 7.89
CA ARG A 110 6.61 -3.76 6.69
C ARG A 110 6.09 -2.32 6.65
N SER A 111 6.71 -1.46 7.44
CA SER A 111 6.53 -0.02 7.33
C SER A 111 7.33 0.48 6.12
N ASN A 112 6.70 0.45 4.94
CA ASN A 112 7.31 0.87 3.68
C ASN A 112 7.47 2.41 3.64
N LEU A 113 8.53 2.94 4.29
CA LEU A 113 9.05 4.27 3.98
C LEU A 113 9.79 4.20 2.64
N TRP A 114 9.04 4.27 1.54
CA TRP A 114 9.63 4.29 0.21
C TRP A 114 9.84 5.72 -0.28
N GLY A 115 11.06 6.02 -0.71
CA GLY A 115 11.41 7.30 -1.31
C GLY A 115 11.48 8.49 -0.35
N THR A 116 11.37 8.29 0.97
CA THR A 116 11.39 9.35 2.01
C THR A 116 10.37 10.49 1.76
N TRP A 117 9.39 10.27 0.90
CA TRP A 117 8.40 11.26 0.48
C TRP A 117 7.02 10.58 0.43
N ILE A 118 6.11 10.98 1.30
CA ILE A 118 4.72 10.50 1.32
C ILE A 118 3.82 11.67 0.93
N PRO A 119 3.26 11.71 -0.30
CA PRO A 119 2.32 12.76 -0.68
C PRO A 119 1.05 12.71 0.16
N GLU A 120 0.43 13.86 0.37
CA GLU A 120 -0.96 13.92 0.84
C GLU A 120 -1.91 13.34 -0.23
N VAL A 121 -2.98 12.68 0.20
CA VAL A 121 -4.06 12.23 -0.70
C VAL A 121 -4.75 13.44 -1.31
N GLY A 122 -5.08 13.39 -2.61
CA GLY A 122 -5.71 14.49 -3.30
C GLY A 122 -7.05 14.89 -2.68
N ASN A 123 -7.35 16.21 -2.69
CA ASN A 123 -8.58 16.76 -2.12
C ASN A 123 -9.86 16.14 -2.72
N GLU A 124 -9.86 15.84 -4.02
CA GLU A 124 -10.99 15.20 -4.68
C GLU A 124 -11.22 13.78 -4.15
N THR A 125 -10.16 12.97 -4.02
CA THR A 125 -10.24 11.62 -3.43
C THR A 125 -10.73 11.67 -1.98
N LEU A 126 -10.17 12.57 -1.16
CA LEU A 126 -10.62 12.75 0.23
C LEU A 126 -12.11 13.11 0.28
N ASN A 127 -12.53 14.16 -0.41
CA ASN A 127 -13.91 14.67 -0.38
C ASN A 127 -14.93 13.72 -1.05
N THR A 128 -14.47 12.79 -1.89
CA THR A 128 -15.34 11.86 -2.62
C THR A 128 -15.62 10.58 -1.84
N TYR A 129 -14.65 10.12 -1.04
CA TYR A 129 -14.66 8.78 -0.47
C TYR A 129 -14.63 8.76 1.07
N PHE A 130 -14.02 9.74 1.72
CA PHE A 130 -13.89 9.78 3.18
C PHE A 130 -15.03 10.58 3.80
N ALA A 131 -15.52 10.16 4.97
CA ALA A 131 -16.57 10.87 5.69
C ALA A 131 -16.11 12.31 6.08
N PRO A 132 -17.00 13.31 6.15
CA PRO A 132 -16.62 14.71 6.37
C PRO A 132 -15.81 14.92 7.65
N GLU A 133 -16.13 14.21 8.73
CA GLU A 133 -15.40 14.27 10.01
C GLU A 133 -14.00 13.65 9.93
N ILE A 134 -13.75 12.72 9.00
CA ILE A 134 -12.40 12.22 8.70
C ILE A 134 -11.65 13.28 7.89
N VAL A 135 -12.29 13.84 6.86
CA VAL A 135 -11.70 14.87 6.00
C VAL A 135 -11.34 16.12 6.81
N GLU A 136 -12.22 16.57 7.72
CA GLU A 136 -11.99 17.70 8.61
C GLU A 136 -10.84 17.42 9.58
N TYR A 137 -10.77 16.23 10.18
CA TYR A 137 -9.62 15.88 11.02
C TYR A 137 -8.31 15.85 10.23
N LEU A 138 -8.31 15.26 9.03
CA LEU A 138 -7.12 15.18 8.17
C LEU A 138 -6.65 16.57 7.69
N LYS A 139 -7.51 17.59 7.71
CA LYS A 139 -7.21 18.96 7.29
C LYS A 139 -6.92 19.91 8.47
N ASP A 140 -7.70 19.82 9.55
CA ASP A 140 -7.79 20.84 10.61
C ASP A 140 -7.68 20.27 12.05
N GLY A 141 -7.56 18.95 12.23
CA GLY A 141 -7.17 18.31 13.50
C GLY A 141 -8.21 18.28 14.63
N LYS A 142 -9.53 18.33 14.33
CA LYS A 142 -10.59 18.28 15.35
C LYS A 142 -11.67 17.25 14.99
N GLY A 143 -12.25 16.56 15.99
CA GLY A 143 -13.33 15.58 15.78
C GLY A 143 -14.16 15.31 17.05
N ASP A 144 -15.47 15.08 16.88
CA ASP A 144 -16.50 14.86 17.91
C ASP A 144 -17.27 13.52 17.69
N LYS A 145 -17.93 12.99 18.74
CA LYS A 145 -18.31 11.57 18.94
C LYS A 145 -19.83 11.31 18.91
N THR A 146 -20.23 10.06 18.56
CA THR A 146 -21.05 9.12 19.39
C THR A 146 -21.52 7.87 18.61
N CYS A 147 -21.44 6.66 19.21
CA CYS A 147 -22.26 5.50 18.82
C CYS A 147 -22.39 4.43 19.95
N GLY A 148 -23.56 3.77 20.02
CA GLY A 148 -24.01 2.84 21.08
C GLY A 148 -23.60 1.36 20.92
N THR A 149 -24.03 0.53 21.89
CA THR A 149 -23.44 -0.77 22.31
C THR A 149 -24.20 -2.05 21.94
N ILE A 150 -23.48 -3.20 21.87
CA ILE A 150 -23.79 -4.57 22.40
C ILE A 150 -22.66 -5.60 22.09
N LYS A 151 -22.21 -6.32 23.15
CA LYS A 151 -21.44 -7.60 23.33
C LYS A 151 -19.94 -7.69 22.95
N GLU A 152 -19.20 -8.36 23.85
CA GLU A 152 -17.76 -8.24 24.12
C GLU A 152 -16.91 -9.45 23.65
N LEU A 153 -15.62 -9.21 23.37
CA LEU A 153 -14.56 -10.23 23.38
C LEU A 153 -14.18 -10.63 24.82
N ASP A 154 -13.99 -11.93 25.11
CA ASP A 154 -13.60 -12.47 26.43
C ASP A 154 -12.11 -12.21 26.78
N VAL A 155 -11.74 -10.94 26.93
CA VAL A 155 -10.40 -10.47 27.30
C VAL A 155 -10.42 -9.56 28.53
N GLY A 156 -11.41 -9.75 29.41
CA GLY A 156 -11.69 -8.82 30.50
C GLY A 156 -12.16 -7.46 29.99
N LYS A 157 -11.74 -6.38 30.65
CA LYS A 157 -12.12 -4.99 30.33
C LYS A 157 -11.27 -4.34 29.24
N ALA A 158 -10.30 -5.07 28.69
CA ALA A 158 -9.37 -4.50 27.73
C ALA A 158 -10.10 -4.17 26.41
N LYS A 159 -9.69 -3.06 25.79
CA LYS A 159 -10.07 -2.72 24.41
C LYS A 159 -9.07 -3.35 23.44
N VAL A 160 -9.57 -4.05 22.43
CA VAL A 160 -8.74 -4.74 21.43
C VAL A 160 -8.64 -3.91 20.16
N ILE A 161 -7.44 -3.76 19.62
CA ILE A 161 -7.17 -3.11 18.34
C ILE A 161 -6.48 -4.12 17.42
N LEU A 162 -7.06 -4.41 16.26
CA LEU A 162 -6.40 -5.18 15.20
C LEU A 162 -5.66 -4.23 14.27
N ALA A 163 -4.36 -4.46 14.08
CA ALA A 163 -3.46 -3.66 13.25
C ALA A 163 -2.43 -4.56 12.53
N ALA A 164 -2.85 -5.78 12.16
CA ALA A 164 -2.02 -6.83 11.57
C ALA A 164 -1.91 -6.73 10.04
N GLY A 165 -2.26 -5.57 9.47
CA GLY A 165 -2.27 -5.31 8.04
C GLY A 165 -3.53 -5.85 7.35
N THR A 166 -3.80 -5.36 6.14
CA THR A 166 -5.09 -5.55 5.45
C THR A 166 -5.56 -7.00 5.43
N ILE A 167 -4.70 -7.90 4.95
CA ILE A 167 -5.02 -9.33 4.84
C ILE A 167 -4.98 -10.00 6.22
N GLY A 168 -3.99 -9.68 7.05
CA GLY A 168 -3.76 -10.32 8.35
C GLY A 168 -4.89 -10.06 9.34
N THR A 169 -5.26 -8.79 9.53
CA THR A 169 -6.39 -8.38 10.38
C THR A 169 -7.69 -9.05 9.98
N THR A 170 -7.97 -9.09 8.68
CA THR A 170 -9.18 -9.71 8.15
C THR A 170 -9.19 -11.21 8.42
N SER A 171 -8.05 -11.88 8.21
CA SER A 171 -7.91 -13.31 8.47
C SER A 171 -8.09 -13.63 9.95
N ILE A 172 -7.55 -12.78 10.85
CA ILE A 172 -7.78 -12.89 12.29
C ILE A 172 -9.26 -12.74 12.61
N ALA A 173 -9.92 -11.71 12.06
CA ALA A 173 -11.34 -11.47 12.29
C ALA A 173 -12.20 -12.66 11.85
N LEU A 174 -12.01 -13.16 10.63
CA LEU A 174 -12.76 -14.30 10.08
C LEU A 174 -12.55 -15.60 10.86
N ASN A 175 -11.32 -15.84 11.36
CA ASN A 175 -10.96 -17.05 12.10
C ASN A 175 -11.14 -16.94 13.62
N SER A 176 -11.56 -15.79 14.14
CA SER A 176 -11.66 -15.54 15.58
C SER A 176 -12.83 -16.26 16.27
N GLY A 177 -13.77 -16.82 15.51
CA GLY A 177 -15.01 -17.37 16.06
C GLY A 177 -16.01 -16.31 16.53
N LEU A 178 -15.75 -15.02 16.25
CA LEU A 178 -16.68 -13.91 16.50
C LEU A 178 -18.03 -14.19 15.82
N GLN A 179 -19.10 -14.16 16.62
CA GLN A 179 -20.45 -14.35 16.13
C GLN A 179 -20.97 -13.06 15.47
N HIS A 180 -21.78 -13.20 14.42
CA HIS A 180 -22.45 -12.07 13.76
C HIS A 180 -21.52 -10.99 13.18
N LEU A 181 -20.35 -11.39 12.65
CA LEU A 181 -19.50 -10.49 11.89
C LEU A 181 -20.27 -9.85 10.74
N ASN A 182 -20.00 -8.56 10.51
CA ASN A 182 -20.56 -7.82 9.39
C ASN A 182 -20.28 -8.56 8.06
N PRO A 183 -21.26 -8.76 7.16
CA PRO A 183 -21.07 -9.51 5.92
C PRO A 183 -20.03 -8.89 4.96
N LEU A 184 -19.66 -7.63 5.19
CA LEU A 184 -18.62 -6.94 4.43
C LEU A 184 -17.20 -7.27 4.89
N VAL A 185 -17.03 -7.98 6.02
CA VAL A 185 -15.72 -8.43 6.49
C VAL A 185 -15.05 -9.28 5.41
N GLY A 186 -13.86 -8.85 5.02
CA GLY A 186 -13.04 -9.45 3.98
C GLY A 186 -13.46 -9.17 2.55
N LYS A 187 -14.60 -8.51 2.30
CA LYS A 187 -15.00 -8.05 0.97
C LYS A 187 -14.34 -6.73 0.61
N GLY A 188 -14.40 -6.30 -0.65
CA GLY A 188 -13.91 -4.99 -1.06
C GLY A 188 -12.38 -4.91 -1.14
N LEU A 189 -11.68 -6.04 -1.23
CA LEU A 189 -10.22 -6.06 -1.29
C LEU A 189 -9.75 -5.34 -2.56
N ILE A 190 -8.93 -4.32 -2.39
CA ILE A 190 -8.45 -3.51 -3.50
C ILE A 190 -6.98 -3.13 -3.31
N ASP A 191 -6.29 -2.93 -4.42
CA ASP A 191 -4.98 -2.31 -4.52
C ASP A 191 -5.07 -1.33 -5.69
N HIS A 192 -4.44 -0.16 -5.60
CA HIS A 192 -4.54 0.81 -6.68
C HIS A 192 -3.91 0.29 -7.99
N ASN A 193 -4.38 0.85 -9.12
CA ASN A 193 -3.84 0.53 -10.41
C ASN A 193 -2.61 1.38 -10.65
N ILE A 194 -1.45 0.73 -10.86
CA ILE A 194 -0.21 1.42 -11.18
C ILE A 194 0.26 0.98 -12.55
N CYS A 195 0.41 1.95 -13.45
CA CYS A 195 0.93 1.75 -14.78
C CYS A 195 2.21 2.54 -14.96
N PHE A 196 3.20 1.98 -15.66
CA PHE A 196 4.46 2.69 -15.83
C PHE A 196 5.12 2.41 -17.17
N VAL A 197 5.96 3.34 -17.60
CA VAL A 197 6.86 3.19 -18.73
C VAL A 197 8.20 3.85 -18.41
N ARG A 198 9.27 3.31 -18.99
CA ARG A 198 10.63 3.83 -18.81
C ARG A 198 11.27 4.13 -20.16
N PHE A 199 11.95 5.26 -20.22
CA PHE A 199 12.79 5.67 -21.34
C PHE A 199 14.22 5.86 -20.86
N ALA A 200 15.18 5.52 -21.72
CA ALA A 200 16.60 5.76 -21.51
C ALA A 200 17.19 6.40 -22.77
N LYS A 201 17.98 7.47 -22.61
CA LYS A 201 18.63 8.17 -23.73
C LYS A 201 20.12 8.26 -23.47
N GLN A 202 20.95 7.91 -24.46
CA GLN A 202 22.40 8.06 -24.33
C GLN A 202 22.76 9.51 -23.98
N LYS A 203 23.65 9.68 -23.00
CA LYS A 203 24.00 11.00 -22.46
C LYS A 203 24.59 11.92 -23.52
N ASP A 204 24.14 13.17 -23.53
CA ASP A 204 24.66 14.26 -24.36
C ASP A 204 25.19 15.40 -23.48
N GLY A 205 26.34 15.17 -22.82
CA GLY A 205 26.95 16.11 -21.87
C GLY A 205 26.70 15.74 -20.40
N GLN A 206 26.81 16.72 -19.49
CA GLN A 206 26.57 16.54 -18.06
C GLN A 206 25.23 17.16 -17.64
N ILE A 207 24.22 16.35 -17.29
CA ILE A 207 22.98 16.80 -16.64
C ILE A 207 22.54 15.83 -15.54
N THR A 208 22.06 16.41 -14.43
CA THR A 208 21.44 15.86 -13.20
C THR A 208 22.00 14.55 -12.64
N GLU A 209 23.01 14.63 -11.79
CA GLU A 209 23.47 13.52 -10.93
C GLU A 209 22.41 13.06 -9.91
N LYS A 210 21.46 13.94 -9.57
CA LYS A 210 20.40 13.67 -8.58
C LYS A 210 19.06 13.41 -9.26
N PRO A 211 18.25 12.46 -8.75
CA PRO A 211 16.92 12.23 -9.26
C PRO A 211 16.04 13.47 -9.06
N LEU A 212 15.24 13.80 -10.06
CA LEU A 212 14.22 14.85 -9.99
C LEU A 212 12.84 14.21 -10.14
N ASN A 213 11.98 14.43 -9.16
CA ASN A 213 10.61 13.91 -9.15
C ASN A 213 9.63 15.04 -9.44
N LEU A 214 8.88 14.92 -10.52
CA LEU A 214 7.76 15.78 -10.87
C LEU A 214 6.47 14.99 -10.64
N LYS A 215 5.46 15.61 -10.06
CA LYS A 215 4.17 14.96 -9.85
C LYS A 215 3.02 15.94 -10.03
N THR A 216 1.91 15.43 -10.53
CA THR A 216 0.67 16.20 -10.64
C THR A 216 -0.53 15.28 -10.63
N HIS A 217 -1.62 15.74 -10.03
CA HIS A 217 -2.92 15.09 -10.16
C HIS A 217 -3.56 15.56 -11.46
N LEU A 218 -4.07 14.62 -12.26
CA LEU A 218 -4.80 14.92 -13.48
C LEU A 218 -5.81 13.83 -13.84
N LYS A 219 -6.80 14.22 -14.63
CA LYS A 219 -7.75 13.29 -15.25
C LYS A 219 -7.11 12.63 -16.47
N VAL A 220 -6.86 11.32 -16.38
CA VAL A 220 -6.40 10.50 -17.50
C VAL A 220 -7.61 9.78 -18.08
N GLY A 221 -8.12 10.30 -19.20
CA GLY A 221 -9.43 9.90 -19.72
C GLY A 221 -10.52 10.33 -18.74
N VAL A 222 -11.18 9.35 -18.11
CA VAL A 222 -12.26 9.56 -17.14
C VAL A 222 -11.88 9.25 -15.69
N GLU A 223 -10.61 8.93 -15.44
CA GLU A 223 -10.14 8.48 -14.12
C GLU A 223 -9.16 9.48 -13.49
N GLU A 224 -9.29 9.66 -12.18
CA GLU A 224 -8.33 10.42 -11.37
C GLU A 224 -7.02 9.64 -11.27
N CYS A 225 -5.93 10.34 -11.56
CA CYS A 225 -4.61 9.74 -11.56
C CYS A 225 -3.58 10.72 -10.98
N LEU A 226 -2.75 10.22 -10.07
CA LEU A 226 -1.47 10.84 -9.75
C LEU A 226 -0.48 10.40 -10.82
N VAL A 227 -0.02 11.36 -11.62
CA VAL A 227 1.04 11.13 -12.61
C VAL A 227 2.35 11.62 -12.03
N MET A 228 3.34 10.75 -12.05
CA MET A 228 4.69 11.03 -11.56
C MET A 228 5.70 10.78 -12.65
N VAL A 229 6.57 11.76 -12.87
CA VAL A 229 7.67 11.71 -13.83
C VAL A 229 8.96 11.85 -13.05
N THR A 230 9.77 10.79 -13.04
CA THR A 230 11.04 10.75 -12.35
C THR A 230 12.17 10.80 -13.37
N ILE A 231 13.02 11.83 -13.30
CA ILE A 231 14.22 11.98 -14.12
C ILE A 231 15.43 11.45 -13.35
N ASN A 232 16.36 10.83 -14.06
CA ASN A 232 17.45 10.04 -13.50
C ASN A 232 16.91 8.94 -12.57
N ALA A 233 15.87 8.26 -13.06
CA ALA A 233 15.13 7.17 -12.43
C ALA A 233 15.92 5.85 -12.36
N ASN A 234 17.23 5.89 -12.10
CA ASN A 234 18.06 4.69 -12.09
C ASN A 234 17.63 3.67 -11.01
N PHE A 235 16.90 4.14 -9.98
CA PHE A 235 16.39 3.33 -8.87
C PHE A 235 14.87 3.40 -8.70
N PHE A 236 14.17 4.22 -9.49
CA PHE A 236 12.72 4.36 -9.38
C PHE A 236 12.09 3.08 -9.94
N LEU A 237 11.55 2.23 -9.07
CA LEU A 237 11.13 0.82 -9.30
C LEU A 237 12.24 -0.26 -9.19
N ALA A 238 13.40 0.08 -8.62
CA ALA A 238 14.40 -0.87 -8.15
C ALA A 238 14.92 -1.90 -9.17
N GLY A 239 15.34 -1.45 -10.35
CA GLY A 239 16.10 -2.26 -11.30
C GLY A 239 17.00 -1.41 -12.19
N SER A 240 18.18 -1.93 -12.55
CA SER A 240 18.89 -1.43 -13.73
C SER A 240 18.01 -1.69 -14.96
N SER A 241 18.00 -0.76 -15.91
CA SER A 241 17.20 -0.81 -17.15
C SER A 241 17.44 -2.08 -18.00
N ALA A 242 18.53 -2.82 -17.77
CA ALA A 242 18.81 -4.14 -18.35
C ALA A 242 17.81 -5.24 -17.95
N THR A 243 16.95 -5.00 -16.96
CA THR A 243 16.08 -6.02 -16.33
C THR A 243 14.58 -5.84 -16.61
N LEU A 244 14.16 -4.74 -17.24
CA LEU A 244 12.76 -4.51 -17.62
C LEU A 244 12.64 -4.50 -19.15
N ASN A 245 12.00 -5.54 -19.71
CA ASN A 245 11.74 -5.69 -21.15
C ASN A 245 10.96 -4.52 -21.79
N THR A 246 10.47 -3.58 -20.98
CA THR A 246 9.63 -2.43 -21.36
C THR A 246 10.40 -1.11 -21.43
N THR A 247 11.71 -1.11 -21.13
CA THR A 247 12.53 0.11 -21.28
C THR A 247 12.84 0.36 -22.75
N HIS A 248 12.55 1.57 -23.22
CA HIS A 248 12.88 2.00 -24.57
C HIS A 248 14.16 2.83 -24.56
N PHE A 249 15.16 2.35 -25.29
CA PHE A 249 16.49 2.96 -25.36
C PHE A 249 16.61 3.83 -26.60
N TYR A 250 17.19 5.01 -26.45
CA TYR A 250 17.41 5.97 -27.51
C TYR A 250 18.88 6.35 -27.59
N ARG A 251 19.37 6.49 -28.82
CA ARG A 251 20.67 7.13 -29.09
C ARG A 251 20.62 8.63 -28.76
N LYS A 252 21.78 9.28 -28.75
CA LYS A 252 21.89 10.73 -28.50
C LYS A 252 21.02 11.55 -29.46
N ASP A 253 20.93 11.11 -30.70
CA ASP A 253 20.14 11.71 -31.79
C ASP A 253 18.62 11.42 -31.71
N GLY A 254 18.16 10.69 -30.69
CA GLY A 254 16.75 10.32 -30.53
C GLY A 254 16.31 9.08 -31.32
N THR A 255 17.23 8.38 -31.99
CA THR A 255 16.91 7.13 -32.70
C THR A 255 16.67 5.99 -31.71
N LEU A 256 15.54 5.29 -31.85
CA LEU A 256 15.23 4.10 -31.06
C LEU A 256 16.28 2.99 -31.28
N MET A 257 16.74 2.40 -30.19
CA MET A 257 17.66 1.27 -30.17
C MET A 257 16.87 -0.02 -29.98
N HIS A 258 17.25 -1.07 -30.71
CA HIS A 258 16.73 -2.41 -30.42
C HIS A 258 17.33 -2.92 -29.11
N PRO A 259 16.53 -3.52 -28.21
CA PRO A 259 17.04 -4.03 -26.94
C PRO A 259 18.10 -5.11 -27.21
N THR A 260 19.34 -4.87 -26.79
CA THR A 260 20.37 -5.91 -26.68
C THR A 260 20.54 -6.25 -25.20
N LYS A 261 20.66 -7.54 -24.85
CA LYS A 261 20.80 -8.03 -23.47
C LYS A 261 22.00 -7.46 -22.69
N ASP A 262 22.92 -6.76 -23.36
CA ASP A 262 24.21 -6.33 -22.83
C ASP A 262 24.26 -4.80 -22.70
N THR A 263 23.54 -4.28 -21.70
CA THR A 263 23.53 -2.85 -21.33
C THR A 263 24.19 -2.67 -19.96
N SER A 264 25.35 -3.29 -19.78
CA SER A 264 26.04 -3.47 -18.50
C SER A 264 26.36 -2.16 -17.73
N ASP A 265 26.47 -1.01 -18.42
CA ASP A 265 26.82 0.30 -17.83
C ASP A 265 25.77 1.40 -18.11
N GLU A 266 24.48 1.12 -17.90
CA GLU A 266 23.39 2.08 -18.17
C GLU A 266 23.46 3.37 -17.34
N ALA A 267 23.78 3.27 -16.05
CA ALA A 267 23.83 4.43 -15.15
C ALA A 267 24.91 5.44 -15.59
N GLU A 268 25.98 4.95 -16.20
CA GLU A 268 27.08 5.78 -16.69
C GLU A 268 26.78 6.33 -18.09
N ASN A 269 26.07 5.59 -18.93
CA ASN A 269 25.90 5.89 -20.35
C ASN A 269 24.56 6.54 -20.74
N PHE A 270 23.53 6.46 -19.89
CA PHE A 270 22.18 6.93 -20.21
C PHE A 270 21.61 7.86 -19.14
N ASP A 271 20.85 8.85 -19.60
CA ASP A 271 19.84 9.52 -18.79
C ASP A 271 18.56 8.68 -18.82
N THR A 272 17.84 8.62 -17.70
CA THR A 272 16.63 7.81 -17.60
C THR A 272 15.44 8.62 -17.12
N ILE A 273 14.25 8.27 -17.60
CA ILE A 273 13.01 8.85 -17.15
C ILE A 273 11.97 7.74 -16.97
N CYS A 274 11.23 7.79 -15.87
CA CYS A 274 10.12 6.89 -15.59
C CYS A 274 8.84 7.69 -15.44
N VAL A 275 7.81 7.31 -16.18
CA VAL A 275 6.46 7.87 -16.07
C VAL A 275 5.59 6.83 -15.37
N LEU A 276 5.03 7.21 -14.22
CA LEU A 276 4.15 6.42 -13.38
C LEU A 276 2.75 7.03 -13.39
N PHE A 277 1.74 6.19 -13.48
CA PHE A 277 0.32 6.53 -13.37
C PHE A 277 -0.24 5.73 -12.20
N GLU A 278 -0.64 6.41 -11.13
CA GLU A 278 -1.27 5.79 -9.97
C GLU A 278 -2.74 6.22 -9.94
N PHE A 279 -3.66 5.27 -10.08
CA PHE A 279 -5.09 5.53 -10.15
C PHE A 279 -5.79 5.19 -8.84
N VAL A 280 -6.88 5.87 -8.53
CA VAL A 280 -7.72 5.50 -7.37
C VAL A 280 -8.28 4.08 -7.53
N GLY A 281 -7.95 3.18 -6.60
CA GLY A 281 -8.49 1.83 -6.55
C GLY A 281 -9.84 1.81 -5.83
N LYS A 282 -10.93 1.60 -6.57
CA LYS A 282 -12.29 1.46 -6.01
C LYS A 282 -12.49 0.07 -5.41
N LEU A 283 -13.17 0.01 -4.27
CA LEU A 283 -13.55 -1.25 -3.63
C LEU A 283 -14.29 -2.16 -4.64
N ASP A 284 -13.91 -3.43 -4.67
CA ASP A 284 -14.58 -4.45 -5.47
C ASP A 284 -15.10 -5.54 -4.53
N GLU A 285 -16.42 -5.66 -4.44
CA GLU A 285 -17.09 -6.62 -3.55
C GLU A 285 -16.85 -8.08 -3.97
N GLU A 286 -16.46 -8.32 -5.23
CA GLU A 286 -16.06 -9.63 -5.72
C GLU A 286 -14.63 -10.01 -5.28
N ASN A 287 -13.82 -9.01 -4.93
CA ASN A 287 -12.47 -9.23 -4.40
C ASN A 287 -12.53 -9.39 -2.88
N SER A 288 -11.93 -10.47 -2.37
CA SER A 288 -12.02 -10.77 -0.95
C SER A 288 -10.90 -11.61 -0.36
N VAL A 289 -10.73 -11.49 0.95
CA VAL A 289 -10.05 -12.49 1.78
C VAL A 289 -11.11 -13.51 2.20
N LEU A 290 -10.89 -14.78 1.89
CA LEU A 290 -11.85 -15.85 2.16
C LEU A 290 -11.74 -16.35 3.60
N ASN A 291 -12.88 -16.77 4.14
CA ASN A 291 -12.95 -17.47 5.42
C ASN A 291 -12.60 -18.95 5.21
N THR A 292 -11.32 -19.24 5.09
CA THR A 292 -10.80 -20.60 4.97
C THR A 292 -10.05 -20.99 6.23
N PRO A 293 -10.26 -22.22 6.74
CA PRO A 293 -9.45 -22.73 7.84
C PRO A 293 -7.99 -22.81 7.41
N GLY A 294 -7.07 -22.25 8.21
CA GLY A 294 -5.64 -22.35 7.94
C GLY A 294 -4.83 -21.17 8.46
N LEU A 295 -3.51 -21.33 8.44
CA LEU A 295 -2.54 -20.29 8.83
C LEU A 295 -2.29 -19.26 7.73
N ASP A 296 -2.48 -19.66 6.48
CA ASP A 296 -2.20 -18.87 5.29
C ASP A 296 -3.52 -18.32 4.72
N PRO A 297 -3.66 -17.00 4.56
CA PRO A 297 -4.86 -16.40 4.00
C PRO A 297 -5.08 -16.85 2.56
N VAL A 298 -6.35 -17.05 2.18
CA VAL A 298 -6.75 -17.30 0.80
C VAL A 298 -7.39 -16.03 0.25
N LEU A 299 -6.87 -15.52 -0.86
CA LEU A 299 -7.44 -14.39 -1.58
C LEU A 299 -8.21 -14.86 -2.81
N ASP A 300 -9.29 -14.15 -3.06
CA ASP A 300 -9.99 -14.16 -4.33
C ASP A 300 -9.91 -12.73 -4.89
N ILE A 301 -9.08 -12.50 -5.91
CA ILE A 301 -8.84 -11.15 -6.43
C ILE A 301 -8.76 -11.11 -7.95
N ARG A 302 -9.42 -10.13 -8.57
CA ARG A 302 -9.32 -9.87 -9.99
C ARG A 302 -9.30 -8.37 -10.25
N ARG A 303 -8.50 -7.96 -11.23
CA ARG A 303 -8.41 -6.59 -11.70
C ARG A 303 -9.30 -6.40 -12.91
N ALA A 304 -10.09 -5.34 -12.89
CA ALA A 304 -10.75 -4.89 -14.11
C ALA A 304 -9.70 -4.41 -15.12
N PRO A 305 -9.87 -4.72 -16.42
CA PRO A 305 -8.98 -4.19 -17.45
C PRO A 305 -9.08 -2.66 -17.50
N ILE A 306 -7.97 -2.01 -17.86
CA ILE A 306 -7.93 -0.58 -18.10
C ILE A 306 -8.83 -0.25 -19.29
N LYS A 307 -9.66 0.78 -19.14
CA LYS A 307 -10.57 1.20 -20.21
C LYS A 307 -9.80 1.75 -21.41
N PRO A 308 -10.24 1.50 -22.65
CA PRO A 308 -9.54 1.97 -23.85
C PRO A 308 -9.26 3.48 -23.85
N GLU A 309 -10.21 4.31 -23.40
CA GLU A 309 -10.04 5.77 -23.35
C GLU A 309 -8.98 6.21 -22.35
N VAL A 310 -8.85 5.52 -21.22
CA VAL A 310 -7.80 5.77 -20.21
C VAL A 310 -6.45 5.31 -20.76
N GLN A 311 -6.43 4.15 -21.43
CA GLN A 311 -5.24 3.62 -22.11
C GLN A 311 -4.68 4.61 -23.14
N CYS A 312 -5.53 5.15 -24.02
CA CYS A 312 -5.09 6.10 -25.04
C CYS A 312 -4.61 7.43 -24.43
N ALA A 313 -5.31 7.93 -23.40
CA ALA A 313 -4.86 9.13 -22.68
C ALA A 313 -3.49 8.95 -22.01
N MET A 314 -3.20 7.77 -21.43
CA MET A 314 -1.86 7.46 -20.93
C MET A 314 -0.83 7.49 -22.06
N GLU A 315 -1.10 6.83 -23.20
CA GLU A 315 -0.18 6.78 -24.34
C GLU A 315 0.12 8.19 -24.91
N ASP A 316 -0.83 9.11 -24.90
CA ASP A 316 -0.64 10.49 -25.33
C ASP A 316 0.28 11.29 -24.38
N ILE A 317 0.08 11.14 -23.07
CA ILE A 317 0.95 11.75 -22.05
C ILE A 317 2.36 11.18 -22.17
N ILE A 318 2.47 9.86 -22.28
CA ILE A 318 3.72 9.13 -22.44
C ILE A 318 4.48 9.64 -23.68
N ARG A 319 3.79 9.76 -24.81
CA ARG A 319 4.38 10.28 -26.06
C ARG A 319 4.92 11.69 -25.89
N SER A 320 4.15 12.56 -25.24
CA SER A 320 4.55 13.95 -24.98
C SER A 320 5.80 14.03 -24.08
N VAL A 321 5.85 13.23 -23.01
CA VAL A 321 7.01 13.16 -22.11
C VAL A 321 8.23 12.59 -22.84
N ARG A 322 8.05 11.51 -23.61
CA ARG A 322 9.10 10.91 -24.44
C ARG A 322 9.68 11.92 -25.42
N ASP A 323 8.85 12.57 -26.22
CA ASP A 323 9.29 13.47 -27.30
C ASP A 323 10.07 14.66 -26.74
N ALA A 324 9.62 15.21 -25.61
CA ALA A 324 10.35 16.21 -24.85
C ALA A 324 11.69 15.68 -24.35
N PHE A 325 11.74 14.46 -23.81
CA PHE A 325 12.96 13.84 -23.30
C PHE A 325 14.00 13.54 -24.40
N ILE A 326 13.56 13.10 -25.58
CA ILE A 326 14.45 12.78 -26.70
C ILE A 326 14.72 13.96 -27.64
N ASN A 327 14.19 15.15 -27.34
CA ASN A 327 14.32 16.38 -28.12
C ASN A 327 13.78 16.26 -29.57
N ILE A 328 12.70 15.49 -29.76
CA ILE A 328 12.00 15.45 -31.05
C ILE A 328 10.89 16.49 -31.03
N LYS A 329 10.80 17.32 -32.07
CA LYS A 329 9.68 18.27 -32.21
C LYS A 329 8.37 17.49 -32.28
N PRO A 330 7.32 17.88 -31.53
CA PRO A 330 6.02 17.24 -31.63
C PRO A 330 5.60 17.21 -33.09
N THR A 331 5.23 16.04 -33.61
CA THR A 331 4.63 15.96 -34.95
C THR A 331 3.27 16.63 -34.92
N THR A 332 3.22 17.93 -35.24
CA THR A 332 1.96 18.64 -35.46
C THR A 332 1.26 17.99 -36.65
N GLY A 333 0.19 17.23 -36.39
CA GLY A 333 -0.64 16.61 -37.44
C GLY A 333 -0.61 15.08 -37.54
N SER A 334 0.00 14.35 -36.59
CA SER A 334 -0.30 12.92 -36.47
C SER A 334 -1.74 12.76 -35.99
N ASP A 335 -2.58 12.09 -36.78
CA ASP A 335 -3.94 11.75 -36.39
C ASP A 335 -3.91 10.92 -35.09
N HIS A 336 -4.32 11.56 -33.98
CA HIS A 336 -4.39 10.94 -32.65
C HIS A 336 -5.52 9.90 -32.56
N SER A 337 -6.26 9.65 -33.65
CA SER A 337 -7.30 8.62 -33.73
C SER A 337 -6.76 7.19 -33.73
N ALA A 338 -5.47 6.98 -34.04
CA ALA A 338 -4.86 5.66 -34.10
C ALA A 338 -4.19 5.28 -32.77
N CYS A 339 -5.01 4.87 -31.81
CA CYS A 339 -4.59 4.11 -30.64
C CYS A 339 -4.64 2.61 -30.99
N PRO A 340 -3.61 1.78 -30.74
CA PRO A 340 -2.39 2.06 -29.96
C PRO A 340 -1.09 2.14 -30.78
N ASP A 341 -0.10 2.89 -30.27
CA ASP A 341 1.33 2.77 -30.65
C ASP A 341 1.93 1.61 -29.82
N PRO A 342 2.22 0.44 -30.42
CA PRO A 342 2.64 -0.74 -29.66
C PRO A 342 3.93 -0.53 -28.84
N GLY A 343 4.76 0.45 -29.21
CA GLY A 343 6.00 0.78 -28.51
C GLY A 343 5.86 1.72 -27.31
N LEU A 344 4.64 2.15 -26.95
CA LEU A 344 4.43 3.09 -25.82
C LEU A 344 3.51 2.54 -24.73
N ARG A 345 3.07 1.28 -24.85
CA ARG A 345 2.09 0.72 -23.94
C ARG A 345 2.68 0.59 -22.52
N PRO A 346 2.16 1.31 -21.51
CA PRO A 346 2.65 1.20 -20.15
C PRO A 346 2.35 -0.20 -19.59
N GLN A 347 3.25 -0.69 -18.75
CA GLN A 347 3.11 -1.95 -18.05
C GLN A 347 2.26 -1.75 -16.80
N HIS A 348 1.30 -2.64 -16.58
CA HIS A 348 0.54 -2.72 -15.34
C HIS A 348 1.32 -3.53 -14.31
N LEU A 349 1.52 -2.96 -13.12
CA LEU A 349 2.07 -3.72 -11.99
C LEU A 349 1.02 -4.64 -11.39
N GLY A 350 1.46 -5.86 -11.04
CA GLY A 350 0.61 -6.88 -10.42
C GLY A 350 0.19 -6.50 -8.99
N PHE A 351 -0.81 -7.21 -8.46
CA PHE A 351 -1.29 -6.98 -7.10
C PHE A 351 -0.21 -7.24 -6.04
N GLY A 352 -0.20 -6.38 -5.02
CA GLY A 352 0.63 -6.51 -3.83
C GLY A 352 2.10 -6.20 -4.03
N VAL A 353 2.47 -5.64 -5.18
CA VAL A 353 3.83 -5.20 -5.48
C VAL A 353 4.32 -4.16 -4.45
N PHE A 354 3.46 -3.24 -4.03
CA PHE A 354 3.81 -2.21 -3.02
C PHE A 354 3.17 -2.44 -1.65
N SER A 355 2.34 -3.47 -1.53
CA SER A 355 1.57 -3.77 -0.33
C SER A 355 0.64 -2.61 0.08
N HIS A 356 -0.09 -2.05 -0.91
CA HIS A 356 -1.08 -0.98 -0.72
C HIS A 356 -2.52 -1.53 -0.65
N GLU A 357 -2.68 -2.83 -0.38
CA GLU A 357 -4.00 -3.42 -0.32
C GLU A 357 -4.83 -2.79 0.79
N CYS A 358 -6.11 -2.57 0.53
CA CYS A 358 -7.02 -1.83 1.38
C CYS A 358 -8.42 -2.48 1.41
N GLY A 359 -9.29 -1.99 2.29
CA GLY A 359 -10.75 -2.12 2.13
C GLY A 359 -11.45 -3.30 2.80
N THR A 360 -10.70 -4.30 3.26
CA THR A 360 -11.25 -5.56 3.77
C THR A 360 -11.96 -5.44 5.13
N MET A 361 -11.72 -4.37 5.88
CA MET A 361 -12.44 -3.99 7.10
C MET A 361 -12.88 -2.52 7.00
N ARG A 362 -13.25 -2.08 5.78
CA ARG A 362 -13.48 -0.67 5.44
C ARG A 362 -14.32 0.07 6.46
N MET A 363 -13.96 1.32 6.73
CA MET A 363 -14.76 2.24 7.51
C MET A 363 -15.96 2.76 6.71
N ASP A 364 -16.91 3.37 7.41
CA ASP A 364 -17.95 4.16 6.76
C ASP A 364 -17.35 5.23 5.85
N GLY A 365 -17.82 5.25 4.60
CA GLY A 365 -17.48 6.28 3.62
C GLY A 365 -18.74 7.01 3.15
N LEU A 366 -18.56 8.08 2.39
CA LEU A 366 -19.68 8.87 1.86
C LEU A 366 -20.64 8.07 0.96
N LYS A 367 -20.15 7.00 0.34
CA LYS A 367 -20.88 6.21 -0.67
C LYS A 367 -21.33 4.84 -0.19
N GLY A 368 -21.08 4.48 1.07
CA GLY A 368 -21.42 3.14 1.54
C GLY A 368 -21.10 2.92 3.01
N LYS A 369 -21.81 1.95 3.60
CA LYS A 369 -21.54 1.51 4.97
C LYS A 369 -20.31 0.60 5.01
N GLY A 370 -19.53 0.73 6.06
CA GLY A 370 -18.36 -0.10 6.34
C GLY A 370 -18.57 -1.13 7.44
N VAL A 371 -17.52 -1.92 7.68
CA VAL A 371 -17.34 -2.85 8.79
C VAL A 371 -17.10 -2.09 10.10
N VAL A 372 -16.29 -1.03 10.04
CA VAL A 372 -16.02 -0.15 11.17
C VAL A 372 -16.70 1.21 11.00
N ASP A 373 -16.94 1.92 12.09
CA ASP A 373 -17.38 3.32 12.06
C ASP A 373 -16.20 4.28 11.80
N THR A 374 -16.46 5.60 11.83
CA THR A 374 -15.44 6.64 11.60
C THR A 374 -14.48 6.85 12.77
N ASP A 375 -14.75 6.24 13.92
CA ASP A 375 -13.81 6.08 15.02
C ASP A 375 -13.10 4.72 14.97
N LEU A 376 -13.21 4.02 13.83
CA LEU A 376 -12.61 2.71 13.55
C LEU A 376 -13.06 1.58 14.49
N LYS A 377 -14.17 1.77 15.20
CA LYS A 377 -14.77 0.75 16.05
C LYS A 377 -15.51 -0.25 15.17
N VAL A 378 -15.29 -1.54 15.41
CA VAL A 378 -16.05 -2.60 14.71
C VAL A 378 -17.51 -2.53 15.14
N LYS A 379 -18.39 -2.40 14.15
CA LYS A 379 -19.82 -2.27 14.42
C LYS A 379 -20.37 -3.57 14.99
N GLY A 380 -21.20 -3.42 16.02
CA GLY A 380 -21.78 -4.55 16.74
C GLY A 380 -20.84 -5.24 17.72
N LEU A 381 -19.67 -4.64 18.01
CA LEU A 381 -18.76 -5.11 19.06
C LEU A 381 -18.33 -3.94 19.94
N ASP A 382 -18.34 -4.14 21.26
CA ASP A 382 -18.13 -3.04 22.21
C ASP A 382 -16.66 -2.70 22.46
N ASN A 383 -15.79 -3.69 22.35
CA ASN A 383 -14.40 -3.60 22.73
C ASN A 383 -13.42 -3.94 21.58
N LEU A 384 -13.83 -3.80 20.32
CA LEU A 384 -12.97 -4.09 19.16
C LEU A 384 -12.87 -2.90 18.20
N TRP A 385 -11.64 -2.55 17.84
CA TRP A 385 -11.26 -1.56 16.83
C TRP A 385 -10.32 -2.16 15.80
N VAL A 386 -10.21 -1.51 14.65
CA VAL A 386 -9.24 -1.85 13.60
C VAL A 386 -8.43 -0.62 13.24
N CYS A 387 -7.11 -0.73 13.12
CA CYS A 387 -6.26 0.38 12.72
C CYS A 387 -5.13 -0.13 11.83
N ASP A 388 -5.45 -0.39 10.57
CA ASP A 388 -4.49 -0.64 9.49
C ASP A 388 -5.16 -0.32 8.14
N MET A 389 -4.49 -0.60 7.02
CA MET A 389 -5.01 -0.28 5.68
C MET A 389 -6.34 -0.99 5.33
N SER A 390 -6.76 -2.02 6.07
CA SER A 390 -8.07 -2.64 5.86
C SER A 390 -9.23 -1.67 6.06
N VAL A 391 -9.07 -0.63 6.89
CA VAL A 391 -10.14 0.34 7.17
C VAL A 391 -10.34 1.35 6.04
N MET A 392 -9.42 1.44 5.08
CA MET A 392 -9.49 2.43 4.03
C MET A 392 -10.72 2.20 3.13
N PRO A 393 -11.59 3.21 2.90
CA PRO A 393 -12.80 3.06 2.09
C PRO A 393 -12.51 3.06 0.59
N VAL A 394 -11.25 3.27 0.21
CA VAL A 394 -10.73 3.31 -1.16
C VAL A 394 -9.21 3.14 -1.07
N SER A 395 -8.57 2.58 -2.11
CA SER A 395 -7.12 2.72 -2.26
C SER A 395 -6.84 4.07 -2.92
N PRO A 396 -6.23 5.05 -2.22
CA PRO A 396 -5.94 6.35 -2.81
C PRO A 396 -4.87 6.23 -3.91
N GLU A 397 -4.80 7.25 -4.77
CA GLU A 397 -3.78 7.39 -5.81
C GLU A 397 -2.37 7.66 -5.26
N ALA A 398 -2.26 8.10 -4.01
CA ALA A 398 -1.00 8.32 -3.31
C ALA A 398 -0.75 7.22 -2.26
N ASN A 399 0.50 7.08 -1.81
CA ASN A 399 0.87 6.14 -0.76
C ASN A 399 0.05 6.38 0.53
N PRO A 400 -0.75 5.41 1.01
CA PRO A 400 -1.71 5.64 2.09
C PRO A 400 -1.08 5.70 3.49
N SER A 401 0.21 5.40 3.63
CA SER A 401 0.91 5.24 4.93
C SER A 401 0.80 6.45 5.86
N LEU A 402 0.89 7.68 5.33
CA LEU A 402 0.74 8.89 6.14
C LEU A 402 -0.70 9.05 6.64
N THR A 403 -1.68 8.74 5.81
CA THR A 403 -3.10 8.73 6.19
C THR A 403 -3.35 7.72 7.31
N LEU A 404 -2.76 6.52 7.23
CA LEU A 404 -2.88 5.53 8.30
C LEU A 404 -2.22 6.01 9.61
N ALA A 405 -1.04 6.63 9.54
CA ALA A 405 -0.39 7.20 10.71
C ALA A 405 -1.27 8.28 11.38
N ALA A 406 -1.91 9.14 10.58
CA ALA A 406 -2.84 10.13 11.09
C ALA A 406 -4.09 9.49 11.75
N LEU A 407 -4.67 8.46 11.15
CA LEU A 407 -5.79 7.69 11.71
C LEU A 407 -5.40 6.98 13.01
N SER A 408 -4.17 6.45 13.10
CA SER A 408 -3.61 5.82 14.29
C SER A 408 -3.53 6.80 15.47
N LEU A 409 -2.96 7.99 15.22
CA LEU A 409 -2.89 9.04 16.24
C LEU A 409 -4.29 9.51 16.67
N ARG A 410 -5.21 9.70 15.72
CA ARG A 410 -6.61 10.06 16.00
C ARG A 410 -7.26 9.03 16.92
N LEU A 411 -7.13 7.75 16.59
CA LEU A 411 -7.72 6.68 17.37
C LEU A 411 -7.12 6.61 18.77
N ALA A 412 -5.79 6.75 18.90
CA ALA A 412 -5.13 6.79 20.20
C ALA A 412 -5.65 7.94 21.07
N GLU A 413 -5.85 9.13 20.49
CA GLU A 413 -6.45 10.26 21.19
C GLU A 413 -7.89 9.98 21.63
N HIS A 414 -8.73 9.50 20.71
CA HIS A 414 -10.11 9.10 20.98
C HIS A 414 -10.20 8.12 22.15
N LEU A 415 -9.36 7.08 22.12
CA LEU A 415 -9.35 5.99 23.09
C LEU A 415 -8.79 6.43 24.45
N SER A 416 -7.81 7.33 24.46
CA SER A 416 -7.17 7.82 25.69
C SER A 416 -8.05 8.74 26.54
N GLY A 417 -9.14 9.27 25.98
CA GLY A 417 -10.14 10.04 26.72
C GLY A 417 -9.89 11.54 26.81
N ARG A 418 -9.34 12.20 25.77
CA ARG A 418 -9.40 13.67 25.68
C ARG A 418 -10.85 14.13 25.43
N GLY A 419 -11.52 14.51 26.52
CA GLY A 419 -12.23 15.79 26.53
C GLY A 419 -11.18 16.89 26.71
N HIS A 420 -11.38 18.01 26.01
CA HIS A 420 -10.65 19.24 26.31
C HIS A 420 -11.06 19.79 27.67
#